data_AF-A0A846C8K5-F1
#
_entry.id   AF-A0A846C8K5-F1
#
_cell.length_a   1.000
_cell.length_b   1.000
_cell.length_c   1.000
_cell.angle_alpha   90.00
_cell.angle_beta   90.00
_cell.angle_gamma   90.00
#
_symmetry.space_group_name_H-M   'P 1'
#
loop_
_entity.id
_entity.type
_entity.pdbx_description
1 polymer ?
#
loop_
_entity_poly.entity_id
_entity_poly.type
_entity_poly.pdbx_seq_one_letter_code
_entity_poly.pdbx_strand_id
1 'polypeptide(L)'
;MKAIEVTGSLDATGQLSLDHPIENFAPSRVRVIVLFPDVTEEGATDPDDTPIEEVKASLRRALQQAKSGQTRPISELWERIDAE
;
A
#
# COMPACT_ATOMS: atom_id res chain seq x y z
N MET A 1 4.35 27.55 -9.61
CA MET A 1 3.68 26.51 -10.43
C MET A 1 2.53 25.95 -9.60
N LYS A 2 1.34 25.75 -10.18
CA LYS A 2 0.18 25.16 -9.49
C LYS A 2 -0.10 23.80 -10.13
N ALA A 3 -0.15 22.74 -9.33
CA ALA A 3 -0.53 21.41 -9.77
C ALA A 3 -2.05 21.24 -9.63
N ILE A 4 -2.65 20.50 -10.56
CA ILE A 4 -4.07 20.15 -10.56
C ILE A 4 -4.13 18.67 -10.88
N GLU A 5 -4.90 17.95 -10.10
CA GLU A 5 -5.20 16.55 -10.32
C GLU A 5 -6.53 16.44 -11.08
N VAL A 6 -6.50 15.76 -12.22
CA VAL A 6 -7.68 15.48 -13.05
C VAL A 6 -7.57 14.06 -13.58
N THR A 7 -8.71 13.40 -13.66
CA THR A 7 -8.80 12.05 -14.22
C THR A 7 -8.86 12.11 -15.74
N GLY A 8 -8.20 11.15 -16.37
CA GLY A 8 -8.24 10.96 -17.81
C GLY A 8 -7.86 9.54 -18.16
N SER A 9 -8.11 9.18 -19.42
CA SER A 9 -7.77 7.87 -19.97
C SER A 9 -6.62 8.00 -20.97
N LEU A 10 -5.78 6.97 -21.00
CA LEU A 10 -4.77 6.80 -22.04
C LEU A 10 -5.30 5.76 -23.03
N ASP A 11 -5.38 6.14 -24.30
CA ASP A 11 -5.77 5.19 -25.34
C ASP A 11 -4.62 4.25 -25.75
N ALA A 12 -4.91 3.29 -26.64
CA ALA A 12 -3.94 2.33 -27.14
C ALA A 12 -2.78 2.96 -27.94
N THR A 13 -2.91 4.22 -28.36
CA THR A 13 -1.87 4.98 -29.08
C THR A 13 -1.07 5.88 -28.16
N GLY A 14 -1.41 5.93 -26.86
CA GLY A 14 -0.77 6.79 -25.88
C GLY A 14 -1.31 8.23 -25.86
N GLN A 15 -2.49 8.49 -26.45
CA GLN A 15 -3.14 9.79 -26.36
C GLN A 15 -3.88 9.93 -25.03
N LEU A 16 -3.54 10.95 -24.25
CA LEU A 16 -4.22 11.30 -23.01
C LEU A 16 -5.48 12.11 -23.32
N SER A 17 -6.63 11.59 -22.91
CA SER A 17 -7.93 12.27 -22.96
C SER A 17 -8.41 12.54 -21.55
N LEU A 18 -8.72 13.80 -21.24
CA LEU A 18 -9.27 14.17 -19.93
C LEU A 18 -10.78 13.92 -19.92
N ASP A 19 -11.32 13.44 -18.79
CA ASP A 19 -12.76 13.20 -18.65
C ASP A 19 -13.54 14.54 -18.69
N HIS A 20 -12.91 15.59 -18.15
CA HIS A 20 -13.45 16.95 -18.12
C HIS A 20 -12.39 18.00 -18.47
N PRO A 21 -12.78 19.13 -19.09
CA PRO A 21 -11.86 20.24 -19.36
C PRO A 21 -11.28 20.85 -18.09
N ILE A 22 -10.04 21.34 -18.16
CA ILE A 22 -9.45 22.12 -17.06
C ILE A 22 -9.96 23.57 -17.15
N GLU A 23 -10.89 23.92 -16.27
CA GLU A 23 -11.50 25.24 -16.22
C GLU A 23 -10.63 26.26 -15.46
N ASN A 24 -10.87 27.55 -15.71
CA ASN A 24 -10.25 28.69 -15.01
C ASN A 24 -8.75 28.94 -15.29
N PHE A 25 -8.25 28.54 -16.46
CA PHE A 25 -6.89 28.87 -16.92
C PHE A 25 -6.90 29.51 -18.30
N ALA A 26 -6.06 30.52 -18.49
CA ALA A 26 -5.83 31.10 -19.81
C ALA A 26 -5.12 30.10 -20.74
N PRO A 27 -5.39 30.14 -22.06
CA PRO A 27 -4.68 29.31 -23.04
C PRO A 27 -3.16 29.48 -22.89
N SER A 28 -2.49 28.41 -22.52
CA SER A 28 -1.05 28.43 -22.21
C SER A 28 -0.44 27.04 -22.35
N ARG A 29 0.90 26.97 -22.44
CA ARG A 29 1.63 25.70 -22.48
C ARG A 29 1.76 25.14 -21.05
N VAL A 30 1.39 23.88 -20.87
CA VAL A 30 1.42 23.19 -19.57
C VAL A 30 2.38 22.00 -19.59
N ARG A 31 2.85 21.60 -18.40
CA ARG A 31 3.62 20.35 -18.20
C ARG A 31 2.68 19.31 -17.60
N VAL A 32 2.59 18.15 -18.24
CA VAL A 32 1.75 17.03 -17.79
C VAL A 32 2.63 16.00 -17.08
N ILE A 33 2.16 15.48 -15.94
CA ILE A 33 2.75 14.34 -15.23
C ILE A 33 1.65 13.28 -15.20
N VAL A 34 1.95 12.09 -15.74
CA VAL A 34 1.02 10.95 -15.73
C VAL A 34 1.49 9.99 -14.66
N LEU A 35 0.62 9.70 -13.69
CA LEU A 35 0.87 8.72 -12.65
C LEU A 35 0.17 7.43 -13.07
N PHE A 36 0.96 6.37 -13.23
CA PHE A 36 0.41 5.03 -13.34
C PHE A 36 0.36 4.46 -11.92
N PRO A 37 -0.73 3.76 -11.54
CA PRO A 37 -0.68 2.98 -10.33
C PRO A 37 0.48 2.00 -10.44
N ASP A 38 1.21 1.78 -9.35
CA ASP A 38 2.22 0.74 -9.30
C ASP A 38 1.51 -0.62 -9.40
N VAL A 39 1.24 -1.07 -10.62
CA VAL A 39 0.74 -2.42 -10.92
C VAL A 39 1.80 -3.49 -10.59
N THR A 40 2.95 -3.07 -10.06
CA THR A 40 4.02 -3.96 -9.62
C THR A 40 3.85 -4.47 -8.20
N GLU A 41 2.88 -4.04 -7.40
CA GLU A 41 2.70 -4.53 -6.02
C GLU A 41 1.61 -5.59 -5.83
N GLU A 42 1.15 -6.25 -6.90
CA GLU A 42 0.56 -7.61 -6.74
C GLU A 42 1.62 -8.71 -6.83
N GLY A 43 2.91 -8.36 -7.03
CA GLY A 43 3.99 -9.33 -7.22
C GLY A 43 5.43 -8.88 -6.91
N ALA A 44 5.69 -7.60 -6.65
CA ALA A 44 6.93 -7.16 -6.05
C ALA A 44 6.88 -7.55 -4.57
N THR A 45 7.38 -8.75 -4.27
CA THR A 45 7.66 -9.14 -2.88
C THR A 45 8.73 -8.18 -2.37
N ASP A 46 8.35 -7.25 -1.49
CA ASP A 46 9.33 -6.53 -0.68
C ASP A 46 10.20 -7.62 0.00
N PRO A 47 11.54 -7.61 -0.17
CA PRO A 47 12.39 -8.59 0.50
C PRO A 47 12.23 -8.58 2.04
N ASP A 48 11.71 -7.51 2.63
CA ASP A 48 11.40 -7.40 4.05
C ASP A 48 9.98 -7.87 4.40
N ASP A 49 9.10 -8.12 3.42
CA ASP A 49 7.74 -8.61 3.67
C ASP A 49 7.73 -10.10 3.98
N THR A 50 7.11 -10.43 5.11
CA THR A 50 6.86 -11.84 5.47
C THR A 50 5.80 -12.43 4.54
N PRO A 51 6.06 -13.56 3.87
CA PRO A 51 5.10 -14.13 2.94
C PRO A 51 3.80 -14.50 3.63
N ILE A 52 2.68 -14.27 2.95
CA ILE A 52 1.32 -14.51 3.46
C ILE A 52 1.14 -15.92 4.03
N GLU A 53 1.78 -16.93 3.43
CA GLU A 53 1.70 -18.31 3.91
C GLU A 53 2.38 -18.51 5.26
N GLU A 54 3.49 -17.81 5.52
CA GLU A 54 4.17 -17.81 6.81
C GLU A 54 3.33 -17.10 7.87
N VAL A 55 2.71 -15.96 7.53
CA VAL A 55 1.77 -15.26 8.42
C VAL A 55 0.59 -16.17 8.80
N LYS A 56 -0.03 -16.83 7.82
CA LYS A 56 -1.13 -17.79 8.07
C LYS A 56 -0.69 -18.95 8.95
N ALA A 57 0.49 -19.51 8.72
CA ALA A 57 1.03 -20.61 9.53
C ALA A 57 1.28 -20.17 10.98
N SER A 58 1.86 -18.98 11.16
CA SER A 58 2.10 -18.37 12.47
C SER A 58 0.79 -18.15 13.24
N LEU A 59 -0.23 -17.57 12.58
CA LEU A 59 -1.55 -17.34 13.18
C LEU A 59 -2.23 -18.64 13.61
N ARG A 60 -2.17 -19.69 12.77
CA ARG A 60 -2.72 -21.01 13.12
C ARG A 60 -2.05 -21.60 14.36
N ARG A 61 -0.72 -21.49 14.44
CA ARG A 61 0.06 -21.95 15.60
C ARG A 61 -0.31 -21.17 16.85
N ALA A 62 -0.34 -19.84 16.78
CA ALA A 62 -0.72 -18.99 17.91
C ALA A 62 -2.15 -19.29 18.39
N LEU A 63 -3.09 -19.53 17.47
CA LEU A 63 -4.45 -19.93 17.82
C LEU A 63 -4.51 -21.29 18.53
N GLN A 64 -3.70 -22.27 18.10
CA GLN A 64 -3.60 -23.56 18.79
C GLN A 64 -3.01 -23.43 20.19
N GLN A 65 -1.97 -22.61 20.37
CA GLN A 65 -1.36 -22.31 21.66
C GLN A 65 -2.35 -21.61 22.61
N ALA A 66 -3.12 -20.66 22.09
CA ALA A 66 -4.17 -20.01 22.86
C ALA A 66 -5.24 -21.01 23.33
N LYS A 67 -5.67 -21.92 22.45
CA LYS A 67 -6.63 -22.98 22.78
C LYS A 67 -6.10 -24.00 23.77
N SER A 68 -4.79 -24.29 23.77
CA SER A 68 -4.16 -25.21 24.71
C SER A 68 -3.77 -24.57 26.04
N GLY A 69 -4.10 -23.28 26.25
CA GLY A 69 -3.77 -22.55 27.46
C GLY A 69 -2.29 -22.17 27.57
N GLN A 70 -1.52 -22.30 26.49
CA GLN A 70 -0.14 -21.84 26.39
C GLN A 70 -0.11 -20.32 26.07
N THR A 71 -0.79 -19.54 26.90
CA THR A 71 -0.81 -18.08 26.81
C THR A 71 0.00 -17.47 27.95
N ARG A 72 0.46 -16.24 27.76
CA ARG A 72 1.08 -15.45 28.81
C ARG A 72 0.25 -14.19 29.03
N PRO A 73 0.07 -13.72 30.27
CA PRO A 73 -0.62 -12.49 30.54
C PRO A 73 0.17 -11.31 29.95
N ILE A 74 -0.56 -10.31 29.46
CA ILE A 74 0.05 -9.15 28.79
C ILE A 74 0.94 -8.31 29.73
N SER A 75 0.72 -8.43 31.05
CA SER A 75 1.57 -7.81 32.07
C SER A 75 3.01 -8.34 32.05
N GLU A 76 3.20 -9.64 31.78
CA GLU A 76 4.53 -10.28 31.65
C GLU A 76 5.26 -9.87 30.35
N LEU A 77 4.58 -9.24 29.39
CA LEU A 77 5.19 -8.78 28.14
C LEU A 77 6.15 -7.59 28.41
N TRP A 78 5.77 -6.71 29.33
CA TRP A 78 6.52 -5.50 29.66
C TRP A 78 7.73 -5.77 30.56
N GLU A 79 7.66 -6.80 31.41
CA GLU A 79 8.78 -7.23 32.28
C GLU A 79 10.04 -7.62 31.50
N ARG A 80 9.90 -7.98 30.22
CA ARG A 80 11.00 -8.37 29.33
C ARG A 80 11.56 -7.24 28.48
N ILE A 81 10.84 -6.11 28.41
CA ILE A 81 11.28 -4.93 27.63
C ILE A 81 12.16 -4.04 28.50
N ASP A 82 11.95 -4.03 29.83
CA ASP A 82 12.79 -3.32 30.80
C ASP A 82 14.08 -4.09 31.19
N ALA A 83 14.36 -5.23 30.55
CA ALA A 83 15.58 -6.01 30.78
C ALA A 83 16.68 -5.62 29.79
N GLU A 84 17.40 -4.55 30.16
CA GLU A 84 18.67 -3.99 29.63
C GLU A 84 18.68 -3.30 28.25
#